data_AF-A0A848TNZ4-F1
#
_entry.id   AF-A0A848TNZ4-F1
#
_cell.length_a   1.000
_cell.length_b   1.000
_cell.length_c   1.000
_cell.angle_alpha   90.00
_cell.angle_beta   90.00
_cell.angle_gamma   90.00
#
_symmetry.space_group_name_H-M   'P 1'
#
loop_
_entity.id
_entity.type
_entity.pdbx_description
1 polymer ?
#
loop_
_entity_poly.entity_id
_entity_poly.type
_entity_poly.pdbx_seq_one_letter_code
_entity_poly.pdbx_strand_id
1 'polypeptide(L)'
;PFQNCTATSEYLAYALQIRALSSDARDRIGLGEIAREKVRAEAFSAIFAFWAPDKFAVKAWTHLMQRPDPCGYVADLAAGDLFFDSETPHIIDPPE
;
A
#
# COMPACT_ATOMS: atom_id res chain seq x y z
N PRO A 1 -11.13 -14.10 10.77
CA PRO A 1 -9.81 -13.72 10.24
C PRO A 1 -9.44 -14.57 9.02
N PHE A 2 -9.21 -13.96 7.86
CA PHE A 2 -8.54 -14.69 6.76
C PHE A 2 -7.18 -15.15 7.28
N GLN A 3 -6.88 -16.44 7.17
CA GLN A 3 -5.71 -17.02 7.83
C GLN A 3 -4.37 -16.45 7.34
N ASN A 4 -4.38 -15.80 6.17
CA ASN A 4 -3.23 -15.11 5.59
C ASN A 4 -3.70 -13.72 5.14
N CYS A 5 -3.24 -12.65 5.79
CA CYS A 5 -3.49 -11.27 5.35
C CYS A 5 -2.61 -10.94 4.12
N THR A 6 -2.81 -11.66 3.02
CA THR A 6 -1.91 -11.64 1.86
C THR A 6 -1.82 -10.25 1.23
N ALA A 7 -2.94 -9.58 0.99
CA ALA A 7 -2.90 -8.24 0.39
C ALA A 7 -2.17 -7.25 1.30
N THR A 8 -2.37 -7.37 2.61
CA THR A 8 -1.70 -6.56 3.63
C THR A 8 -0.20 -6.81 3.68
N SER A 9 0.22 -8.07 3.68
CA SER A 9 1.63 -8.46 3.66
C SER A 9 2.33 -7.97 2.39
N GLU A 10 1.72 -8.15 1.22
CA GLU A 10 2.28 -7.69 -0.05
C GLU A 10 2.33 -6.16 -0.11
N TYR A 11 1.31 -5.47 0.39
CA TYR A 11 1.29 -4.01 0.48
C TYR A 11 2.49 -3.50 1.29
N LEU A 12 2.66 -4.06 2.50
CA LEU A 12 3.76 -3.69 3.38
C LEU A 12 5.13 -3.98 2.74
N ALA A 13 5.27 -5.16 2.11
CA ALA A 13 6.49 -5.57 1.45
C ALA A 13 6.87 -4.60 0.32
N TYR A 14 5.96 -4.30 -0.62
CA TYR A 14 6.24 -3.40 -1.73
C TYR A 14 6.51 -1.97 -1.27
N ALA A 15 5.72 -1.47 -0.32
CA ALA A 15 5.90 -0.12 0.20
C ALA A 15 7.28 0.07 0.84
N LEU A 16 7.74 -0.90 1.64
CA LEU A 16 9.05 -0.86 2.27
C LEU A 16 10.20 -1.09 1.28
N GLN A 17 10.04 -1.99 0.31
CA GLN A 17 11.02 -2.21 -0.76
C GLN A 17 11.24 -0.92 -1.56
N ILE A 18 10.17 -0.25 -1.97
CA ILE A 18 10.25 1.02 -2.71
C ILE A 18 10.83 2.12 -1.82
N ARG A 19 10.47 2.16 -0.52
CA ARG A 19 11.07 3.10 0.43
C ARG A 19 12.57 2.90 0.60
N ALA A 20 13.07 1.67 0.49
CA ALA A 20 14.50 1.40 0.57
C ALA A 20 15.30 1.90 -0.65
N LEU A 21 14.62 2.18 -1.77
CA LEU A 21 15.26 2.73 -2.98
C LEU A 21 15.69 4.19 -2.78
N SER A 22 16.77 4.59 -3.46
CA SER A 22 17.13 6.00 -3.64
C SER A 22 16.07 6.72 -4.49
N SER A 23 16.03 8.06 -4.42
CA SER A 23 15.19 8.88 -5.30
C SER A 23 15.40 8.53 -6.77
N ASP A 24 16.65 8.48 -7.22
CA ASP A 24 17.00 8.18 -8.62
C ASP A 24 16.49 6.80 -9.06
N ALA A 25 16.52 5.81 -8.16
CA ALA A 25 16.01 4.48 -8.45
C ALA A 25 14.48 4.48 -8.54
N ARG A 26 13.78 5.25 -7.71
CA ARG A 26 12.32 5.43 -7.78
C ARG A 26 11.91 6.15 -9.07
N ASP A 27 12.65 7.17 -9.48
CA ASP A 27 12.39 7.91 -10.72
C ASP A 27 12.52 7.01 -11.95
N ARG A 28 13.54 6.15 -11.98
CA ARG A 28 13.76 5.18 -13.08
C ARG A 28 12.64 4.17 -13.26
N ILE A 29 11.89 3.86 -12.20
CA ILE A 29 10.73 2.97 -12.25
C ILE A 29 9.39 3.72 -12.29
N GLY A 30 9.43 5.04 -12.55
CA GLY A 30 8.23 5.86 -12.74
C GLY A 30 7.48 6.21 -11.45
N LEU A 31 8.16 6.20 -10.30
CA LEU A 31 7.59 6.51 -8.99
C LEU A 31 7.98 7.90 -8.44
N GLY A 32 8.63 8.71 -9.27
CA GLY A 32 9.07 10.08 -8.91
C GLY A 32 7.93 11.08 -8.71
N GLU A 33 6.78 10.85 -9.35
CA GLU A 33 5.56 11.64 -9.18
C GLU A 33 4.43 10.77 -8.62
N ILE A 34 3.87 11.17 -7.47
CA ILE A 34 2.69 10.51 -6.90
C ILE A 34 1.49 10.82 -7.80
N ALA A 35 0.73 9.79 -8.19
CA ALA A 35 -0.45 10.00 -9.02
C ALA A 35 -1.44 10.98 -8.36
N ARG A 36 -2.01 11.88 -9.17
CA ARG A 36 -3.03 12.84 -8.72
C ARG A 36 -4.33 12.17 -8.29
N GLU A 37 -4.62 11.00 -8.85
CA GLU A 37 -5.81 10.24 -8.49
C GLU A 37 -5.63 9.58 -7.12
N LYS A 38 -6.60 9.78 -6.22
CA LYS A 38 -6.63 9.15 -4.90
C LYS A 38 -6.72 7.63 -5.07
N VAL A 39 -5.71 6.91 -4.60
CA VAL A 39 -5.78 5.45 -4.52
C VAL A 39 -6.56 5.12 -3.26
N ARG A 40 -7.69 4.42 -3.42
CA ARG A 40 -8.48 3.95 -2.30
C ARG A 40 -8.00 2.57 -1.84
N ALA A 41 -8.30 2.23 -0.60
CA ALA A 41 -7.86 0.98 -0.03
C ALA A 41 -8.53 -0.26 -0.63
N GLU A 42 -9.72 -0.14 -1.21
CA GLU A 42 -10.40 -1.23 -1.91
C GLU A 42 -9.66 -1.63 -3.20
N ALA A 43 -8.65 -0.87 -3.62
CA ALA A 43 -7.77 -1.23 -4.73
C ALA A 43 -6.83 -2.41 -4.40
N PHE A 44 -6.74 -2.84 -3.14
CA PHE A 44 -5.82 -3.89 -2.71
C PHE A 44 -6.56 -5.20 -2.43
N SER A 45 -6.17 -6.25 -3.14
CA SER A 45 -6.63 -7.62 -2.90
C SER A 45 -5.54 -8.62 -3.27
N ALA A 46 -5.59 -9.82 -2.69
CA ALA A 46 -4.62 -10.88 -2.99
C ALA A 46 -4.64 -11.29 -4.47
N ILE A 47 -5.82 -11.29 -5.10
CA ILE A 47 -5.96 -11.56 -6.53
C ILE A 47 -5.24 -10.50 -7.35
N PHE A 48 -5.38 -9.22 -6.99
CA PHE A 48 -4.70 -8.14 -7.71
C PHE A 48 -3.17 -8.20 -7.54
N ALA A 49 -2.69 -8.52 -6.33
CA ALA A 49 -1.25 -8.73 -6.07
C ALA A 49 -0.68 -9.86 -6.95
N PHE A 50 -1.43 -10.96 -7.11
CA PHE A 50 -1.00 -12.10 -7.92
C PHE A 50 -0.97 -11.81 -9.43
N TRP A 51 -2.01 -11.16 -9.96
CA TRP A 51 -2.16 -10.97 -11.41
C TRP A 51 -1.44 -9.73 -11.96
N ALA A 52 -1.22 -8.71 -11.14
CA ALA A 52 -0.60 -7.46 -11.55
C ALA A 52 0.34 -6.90 -10.47
N PRO A 53 1.41 -7.64 -10.09
CA PRO A 53 2.29 -7.27 -8.99
C PRO A 53 2.99 -5.92 -9.21
N ASP A 54 3.32 -5.58 -10.46
CA ASP A 54 3.89 -4.30 -10.86
C ASP A 54 2.93 -3.14 -10.55
N LYS A 55 1.67 -3.26 -10.97
CA LYS A 55 0.63 -2.24 -10.72
C LYS A 55 0.25 -2.18 -9.24
N PHE A 56 0.26 -3.33 -8.57
CA PHE A 56 0.05 -3.41 -7.13
C PHE A 56 1.12 -2.63 -6.38
N ALA A 57 2.40 -2.83 -6.71
CA ALA A 57 3.51 -2.12 -6.09
C ALA A 57 3.42 -0.59 -6.27
N VAL A 58 3.14 -0.13 -7.50
CA VAL A 58 2.95 1.29 -7.80
C VAL A 58 1.79 1.89 -7.01
N LYS A 59 0.65 1.19 -6.94
CA LYS A 59 -0.51 1.63 -6.17
C LYS A 59 -0.23 1.63 -4.67
N ALA A 60 0.49 0.63 -4.15
CA ALA A 60 0.84 0.54 -2.73
C ALA A 60 1.69 1.74 -2.30
N TRP A 61 2.72 2.06 -3.07
CA TRP A 61 3.55 3.25 -2.86
C TRP A 61 2.76 4.56 -2.97
N THR A 62 1.98 4.71 -4.04
CA THR A 62 1.15 5.92 -4.26
C THR A 62 0.18 6.13 -3.10
N HIS A 63 -0.54 5.08 -2.71
CA HIS A 63 -1.46 5.10 -1.58
C HIS A 63 -0.76 5.47 -0.28
N LEU A 64 0.44 4.92 -0.02
CA LEU A 64 1.18 5.22 1.20
C LEU A 64 1.60 6.69 1.24
N MET A 65 2.09 7.23 0.12
CA MET A 65 2.54 8.62 0.04
C MET A 65 1.39 9.64 0.02
N GLN A 66 0.15 9.19 -0.22
CA GLN A 66 -1.06 10.01 -0.06
C GLN A 66 -1.54 10.09 1.41
N ARG A 67 -0.91 9.36 2.35
CA ARG A 67 -1.26 9.41 3.78
C ARG A 67 -0.60 10.61 4.48
N PRO A 68 -1.30 11.25 5.43
CA PRO A 68 -0.73 12.37 6.19
C PRO A 68 0.44 11.93 7.08
N ASP A 69 0.41 10.69 7.58
CA ASP A 69 1.51 10.04 8.30
C ASP A 69 1.81 8.65 7.70
N PRO A 70 2.69 8.58 6.69
CA PRO A 70 3.07 7.31 6.08
C PRO A 70 3.76 6.34 7.03
N CYS A 71 4.54 6.84 8.00
CA CYS A 71 5.28 5.99 8.91
C CYS A 71 4.35 5.39 9.98
N GLY A 72 3.44 6.20 10.53
CA GLY A 72 2.38 5.74 11.43
C GLY A 72 1.49 4.70 10.74
N TYR A 73 1.06 4.97 9.50
CA TYR A 73 0.25 4.02 8.73
C TYR A 73 0.93 2.64 8.55
N VAL A 74 2.24 2.64 8.30
CA VAL A 74 3.04 1.39 8.22
C VAL A 74 3.11 0.69 9.57
N ALA A 75 3.26 1.43 10.67
CA ALA A 75 3.29 0.85 12.01
C ALA A 75 1.96 0.17 12.35
N ASP A 76 0.82 0.79 12.04
CA ASP A 76 -0.51 0.25 12.28
C ASP A 76 -0.77 -1.03 11.46
N LEU A 77 -0.32 -1.07 10.18
CA LEU A 77 -0.37 -2.28 9.36
C LEU A 77 0.49 -3.41 9.95
N ALA A 78 1.69 -3.09 10.43
CA ALA A 78 2.61 -4.05 11.02
C ALA A 78 2.13 -4.59 12.38
N ALA A 79 1.40 -3.78 13.14
CA ALA A 79 0.76 -4.16 14.39
C ALA A 79 -0.51 -5.02 14.17
N GLY A 80 -1.07 -5.00 12.95
CA GLY A 80 -2.32 -5.67 12.61
C GLY A 80 -3.57 -4.86 12.97
N ASP A 81 -3.41 -3.58 13.28
CA ASP A 81 -4.51 -2.65 13.57
C ASP A 81 -5.23 -2.20 12.30
N LEU A 82 -4.54 -2.25 11.16
CA LEU A 82 -5.08 -2.03 9.81
C LEU A 82 -4.80 -3.24 8.91
N PHE A 83 -5.76 -3.60 8.06
CA PHE A 83 -5.59 -4.67 7.06
C PHE A 83 -6.59 -4.52 5.90
N PHE A 84 -6.18 -4.99 4.72
CA PHE A 84 -7.02 -4.96 3.51
C PHE A 84 -7.85 -6.24 3.34
N ASP A 85 -7.46 -7.32 4.02
CA ASP A 85 -8.00 -8.66 3.82
C ASP A 85 -9.26 -8.92 4.66
N SER A 86 -10.39 -8.31 4.28
CA SER A 86 -11.71 -8.52 4.91
C SER A 86 -12.88 -8.34 3.94
N GLU A 87 -14.07 -8.83 4.31
CA GLU A 87 -15.33 -8.55 3.58
C GLU A 87 -15.68 -7.05 3.58
N THR A 88 -15.22 -6.29 4.58
CA THR A 88 -15.34 -4.83 4.68
C THR A 88 -14.04 -4.25 5.26
N PRO A 89 -13.19 -3.59 4.44
CA PRO A 89 -11.90 -3.07 4.89
C PRO A 89 -12.03 -2.22 6.16
N HIS A 90 -11.45 -2.68 7.28
CA HIS A 90 -11.35 -1.89 8.51
C HIS A 90 -10.19 -0.92 8.38
N ILE A 91 -10.47 0.18 7.69
CA ILE A 91 -9.50 1.24 7.44
C ILE A 91 -10.12 2.50 7.98
N ILE A 92 -9.56 2.99 9.08
CA ILE A 92 -9.90 4.30 9.60
C ILE A 92 -9.25 5.30 8.63
N ASP A 93 -9.96 5.65 7.57
CA ASP A 93 -9.58 6.83 6.78
C ASP A 93 -9.72 8.04 7.72
N PRO A 94 -8.67 8.87 7.89
CA PRO A 94 -8.83 10.12 8.63
C PRO A 94 -9.88 10.99 7.90
N PRO A 95 -10.71 11.73 8.64
CA PRO A 95 -11.73 12.59 8.03
C PRO A 95 -11.09 13.62 7.10
N GLU A 96 -11.77 13.89 5.98
CA GLU A 96 -11.38 14.87 4.95
C GLU A 96 -11.10 16.28 5.49
#